data_AF-A0A9X1QPH2-F1
#
_entry.id   AF-A0A9X1QPH2-F1
#
_cell.length_a   1.000
_cell.length_b   1.000
_cell.length_c   1.000
_cell.angle_alpha   90.00
_cell.angle_beta   90.00
_cell.angle_gamma   90.00
#
_symmetry.space_group_name_H-M   'P 1'
#
loop_
_entity.id
_entity.type
_entity.pdbx_description
1 polymer ?
#
loop_
_entity_poly.entity_id
_entity_poly.type
_entity_poly.pdbx_seq_one_letter_code
_entity_poly.pdbx_strand_id
1 'polypeptide(L)'
;MNDGQVFIDYYNILQVSPDCDAKILESAYHYLAKRYHPDHTRSADTKKLNEVIEAYRALRDPERRADYDLLYSQNMGETFNSQSSDDVEIGEKSALDDADDHARILTLLYSKRRESAQNAGVVGYYIQDMLKCSDEHFEFHKWYLKEKGFIVLTEQGTLAITIQGVDHVISMSRTTKAERLQITQSTDPRG
;
A
#
# COMPACT_ATOMS: atom_id res chain seq x y z
N MET A 1 2.17 19.77 35.64
CA MET A 1 2.88 20.03 34.37
C MET A 1 3.20 18.67 33.81
N ASN A 2 2.30 18.08 33.00
CA ASN A 2 2.65 16.92 32.19
C ASN A 2 3.29 17.50 30.95
N ASP A 3 4.62 17.47 30.88
CA ASP A 3 5.31 17.73 29.63
C ASP A 3 4.76 16.71 28.62
N GLY A 4 4.11 17.21 27.58
CA GLY A 4 3.48 16.40 26.53
C GLY A 4 4.55 15.66 25.74
N GLN A 5 5.04 14.56 26.31
CA GLN A 5 6.02 13.70 25.69
C GLN A 5 5.31 12.94 24.57
N VAL A 6 5.32 13.54 23.38
CA VAL A 6 4.85 12.91 22.15
C VAL A 6 5.66 11.64 21.96
N PHE A 7 4.97 10.50 21.95
CA PHE A 7 5.59 9.22 21.66
C PHE A 7 6.26 9.29 20.28
N ILE A 8 7.57 9.05 20.23
CA ILE A 8 8.34 9.10 18.99
C ILE A 8 8.41 7.68 18.44
N ASP A 9 7.86 7.50 17.23
CA ASP A 9 7.85 6.24 16.51
C ASP A 9 9.15 6.07 15.70
N TYR A 10 10.12 5.36 16.26
CA TYR A 10 11.42 5.08 15.65
C TYR A 10 11.31 4.14 14.45
N TYR A 11 10.34 3.23 14.45
CA TYR A 11 10.08 2.32 13.33
C TYR A 11 9.58 3.10 12.11
N ASN A 12 8.65 4.03 12.32
CA ASN A 12 8.15 4.92 11.27
C ASN A 12 9.22 5.91 10.77
N ILE A 13 10.07 6.45 11.66
CA ILE A 13 11.19 7.34 11.27
C ILE A 13 12.18 6.62 10.36
N LEU A 14 12.50 5.35 10.67
CA LEU A 14 13.39 4.54 9.85
C LEU A 14 12.69 3.85 8.67
N GLN A 15 11.36 3.96 8.58
CA GLN A 15 10.54 3.28 7.57
C GLN A 15 10.77 1.77 7.54
N VAL A 16 10.84 1.15 8.72
CA VAL A 16 11.04 -0.30 8.89
C VAL A 16 9.97 -0.90 9.79
N SER A 17 9.65 -2.17 9.58
CA SER A 17 8.71 -2.91 10.44
C SER A 17 9.29 -3.11 11.86
N PRO A 18 8.45 -3.16 12.91
CA PRO A 18 8.85 -3.64 14.24
C PRO A 18 9.50 -5.02 14.23
N ASP A 19 9.17 -5.86 13.23
CA ASP A 19 9.75 -7.19 13.03
C ASP A 19 11.04 -7.19 12.18
N CYS A 20 11.59 -6.01 11.83
CA CYS A 20 12.75 -5.94 10.95
C CYS A 20 14.01 -6.55 11.57
N ASP A 21 14.79 -7.26 10.75
CA ASP A 21 16.09 -7.78 11.15
C ASP A 21 17.16 -6.67 11.21
N ALA A 22 18.29 -6.96 11.85
CA ALA A 22 19.38 -5.99 11.99
C ALA A 22 19.94 -5.51 10.63
N LYS A 23 19.85 -6.33 9.59
CA LYS A 23 20.36 -5.99 8.24
C LYS A 23 19.46 -4.99 7.53
N ILE A 24 18.15 -5.17 7.63
CA ILE A 24 17.13 -4.26 7.11
C ILE A 24 17.22 -2.93 7.86
N LEU A 25 17.35 -2.98 9.19
CA LEU A 25 17.53 -1.78 10.02
C LEU A 25 18.77 -0.97 9.61
N GLU A 26 19.91 -1.64 9.41
CA GLU A 26 21.15 -0.99 8.96
C GLU A 26 21.05 -0.44 7.53
N SER A 27 20.41 -1.18 6.63
CA SER A 27 20.21 -0.74 5.24
C SER A 27 19.32 0.50 5.15
N ALA A 28 18.23 0.54 5.92
CA ALA A 28 17.32 1.67 5.99
C ALA A 28 18.01 2.91 6.57
N TYR A 29 18.80 2.75 7.64
CA TYR A 29 19.60 3.81 8.21
C TYR A 29 20.57 4.43 7.18
N HIS A 30 21.35 3.60 6.47
CA HIS A 30 22.31 4.11 5.47
C HIS A 30 21.63 4.85 4.32
N TYR A 31 20.48 4.33 3.86
CA TYR A 31 19.71 4.97 2.80
C TYR A 31 19.19 6.36 3.23
N LEU A 32 18.56 6.45 4.42
CA LEU A 32 18.01 7.70 4.94
C LEU A 32 19.10 8.69 5.33
N ALA A 33 20.21 8.23 5.92
CA ALA A 33 21.34 9.08 6.26
C ALA A 33 21.96 9.73 5.01
N LYS A 34 22.13 8.97 3.93
CA LYS A 34 22.62 9.50 2.64
C LYS A 34 21.64 10.49 2.02
N ARG A 35 20.33 10.26 2.18
CA ARG A 35 19.27 11.13 1.65
C ARG A 35 19.22 12.49 2.35
N TYR A 36 19.40 12.51 3.67
CA TYR A 36 19.30 13.72 4.49
C TYR A 36 20.66 14.40 4.80
N HIS A 37 21.77 13.83 4.34
CA HIS A 37 23.12 14.37 4.53
C HIS A 37 23.24 15.81 3.98
N PRO A 38 23.95 16.74 4.66
CA PRO A 38 24.12 18.13 4.21
C PRO A 38 24.80 18.26 2.84
N ASP A 39 25.61 17.28 2.43
CA ASP A 39 26.19 17.25 1.07
C ASP A 39 25.15 16.98 -0.04
N HIS A 40 23.92 16.57 0.30
CA HIS A 40 22.87 16.29 -0.68
C HIS A 40 21.96 17.51 -0.90
N THR A 41 22.27 18.30 -1.92
CA THR A 41 21.68 19.63 -2.18
C THR A 41 20.15 19.69 -2.35
N ARG A 42 19.48 18.57 -2.64
CA ARG A 42 18.02 18.52 -2.90
C ARG A 42 17.16 18.05 -1.72
N SER A 43 17.75 17.38 -0.73
CA SER A 43 16.99 16.76 0.37
C SER A 43 17.70 16.85 1.72
N ALA A 44 18.74 17.69 1.81
CA ALA A 44 19.42 17.98 3.07
C ALA A 44 18.41 18.49 4.11
N ASP A 45 18.29 17.75 5.19
CA ASP A 45 17.45 18.10 6.33
C ASP A 45 18.14 17.58 7.59
N THR A 46 18.84 18.48 8.27
CA THR A 46 19.60 18.15 9.48
C THR A 46 18.71 17.69 10.62
N LYS A 47 17.43 18.10 10.65
CA LYS A 47 16.48 17.64 11.68
C LYS A 47 16.09 16.19 11.46
N LYS A 48 15.70 15.84 10.22
CA LYS A 48 15.37 14.45 9.86
C LYS A 48 16.57 13.52 9.96
N LEU A 49 17.76 14.00 9.61
CA LEU A 49 18.99 13.23 9.81
C LEU A 49 19.21 12.90 11.29
N ASN A 50 19.00 13.86 12.20
CA ASN A 50 19.11 13.62 13.63
C ASN A 50 18.05 12.62 14.13
N GLU A 51 16.80 12.74 13.68
CA GLU A 51 15.73 11.79 14.01
C GLU A 51 16.08 10.36 13.58
N VAL A 52 16.61 10.18 12.36
CA VAL A 52 17.06 8.89 11.83
C VAL A 52 18.23 8.32 12.63
N ILE A 53 19.19 9.15 13.05
CA ILE A 53 20.31 8.72 13.88
C ILE A 53 19.84 8.27 15.26
N GLU A 54 18.94 9.02 15.89
CA GLU A 54 18.41 8.69 17.22
C GLU A 54 17.57 7.40 17.17
N ALA A 55 16.71 7.25 16.16
CA ALA A 55 15.93 6.04 15.95
C ALA A 55 16.82 4.80 15.75
N TYR A 56 17.86 4.91 14.92
CA TYR A 56 18.80 3.81 14.70
C TYR A 56 19.58 3.45 15.97
N ARG A 57 20.00 4.44 16.76
CA ARG A 57 20.69 4.21 18.04
C ARG A 57 19.84 3.49 19.06
N ALA A 58 18.53 3.77 19.09
CA ALA A 58 17.58 3.10 19.98
C ALA A 58 17.31 1.65 19.53
N LEU A 59 17.13 1.43 18.23
CA LEU A 59 16.70 0.13 17.68
C LEU A 59 17.86 -0.84 17.37
N ARG A 60 19.10 -0.36 17.23
CA ARG A 60 20.27 -1.20 16.94
C ARG A 60 20.67 -2.09 18.11
N ASP A 61 20.45 -1.64 19.33
CA ASP A 61 20.79 -2.37 20.54
C ASP A 61 19.60 -3.27 20.95
N PRO A 62 19.77 -4.60 21.02
CA PRO A 62 18.69 -5.52 21.34
C PRO A 62 18.02 -5.25 22.69
N GLU A 63 18.78 -4.84 23.72
CA GLU A 63 18.21 -4.56 25.05
C GLU A 63 17.35 -3.30 25.00
N ARG A 64 17.86 -2.25 24.35
CA ARG A 64 17.12 -0.99 24.17
C ARG A 64 15.91 -1.13 23.27
N ARG A 65 16.01 -1.98 22.24
CA ARG A 65 14.91 -2.29 21.35
C ARG A 65 13.79 -3.00 22.10
N ALA A 66 14.11 -3.97 22.96
CA ALA A 66 13.12 -4.65 23.78
C ALA A 66 12.39 -3.67 24.74
N ASP A 67 13.13 -2.77 25.41
CA ASP A 67 12.54 -1.73 26.26
C ASP A 67 11.66 -0.77 25.45
N TYR A 68 12.11 -0.40 24.24
CA TYR A 68 11.34 0.43 23.33
C TYR A 68 10.08 -0.26 22.81
N ASP A 69 10.12 -1.55 22.51
CA ASP A 69 8.99 -2.34 22.04
C ASP A 69 7.88 -2.43 23.10
N LEU A 70 8.27 -2.50 24.38
CA LEU A 70 7.34 -2.44 25.49
C LEU A 70 6.65 -1.06 25.56
N LEU A 71 7.40 0.03 25.37
CA LEU A 71 6.81 1.38 25.30
C LEU A 71 5.96 1.58 24.04
N TYR A 72 6.39 1.03 22.91
CA TYR A 72 5.71 1.12 21.62
C TYR A 72 4.35 0.44 21.68
N SER A 73 4.29 -0.78 22.22
CA SER A 73 3.03 -1.51 22.43
C SER A 73 2.08 -0.79 23.40
N GLN A 74 2.61 -0.16 24.46
CA GLN A 74 1.80 0.62 25.41
C GLN A 74 1.22 1.90 24.80
N ASN A 75 1.98 2.62 23.97
CA ASN A 75 1.53 3.86 23.34
C ASN A 75 0.63 3.62 22.12
N MET A 76 0.82 2.51 21.40
CA MET A 76 -0.08 2.06 20.32
C MET A 76 -1.35 1.37 20.86
N GLY A 77 -1.37 1.05 22.17
CA GLY A 77 -2.45 0.34 22.85
C GLY A 77 -3.72 1.16 23.13
N GLU A 78 -3.73 2.49 22.97
CA GLU A 78 -4.95 3.31 23.10
C GLU A 78 -5.71 3.57 21.79
N THR A 79 -5.20 3.09 20.64
CA THR A 79 -5.93 3.04 19.37
C THR A 79 -6.45 1.65 19.00
N PHE A 80 -6.30 0.66 19.88
CA PHE A 80 -6.74 -0.71 19.66
C PHE A 80 -7.92 -1.10 20.56
N ASN A 81 -9.10 -0.53 20.25
CA ASN A 81 -10.35 -1.27 20.47
C ASN A 81 -11.43 -0.89 19.44
N SER A 82 -11.14 -1.18 18.17
CA SER A 82 -12.03 -2.02 17.38
C SER A 82 -11.17 -2.81 16.39
N GLN A 83 -11.20 -4.13 16.56
CA GLN A 83 -10.50 -5.20 15.83
C GLN A 83 -9.19 -5.67 16.48
N SER A 84 -9.40 -6.70 17.32
CA SER A 84 -8.47 -7.52 18.09
C SER A 84 -7.51 -8.36 17.24
N SER A 85 -6.26 -8.43 17.66
CA SER A 85 -5.29 -9.47 17.34
C SER A 85 -5.36 -10.60 18.37
N ASP A 86 -5.65 -11.82 17.91
CA ASP A 86 -5.02 -13.08 18.35
C ASP A 86 -5.77 -14.25 17.70
N ASP A 87 -5.50 -14.44 16.41
CA ASP A 87 -5.42 -15.76 15.79
C ASP A 87 -4.33 -15.66 14.71
N VAL A 88 -3.59 -16.74 14.51
CA VAL A 88 -2.57 -16.83 13.47
C VAL A 88 -3.25 -16.80 12.10
N GLU A 89 -3.45 -15.61 11.52
CA GLU A 89 -3.76 -15.43 10.11
C GLU A 89 -2.86 -14.34 9.54
N ILE A 90 -2.19 -14.69 8.43
CA ILE A 90 -1.46 -13.78 7.57
C ILE A 90 -2.31 -12.51 7.39
N GLY A 91 -1.78 -11.34 7.76
CA GLY A 91 -2.41 -10.04 7.46
C GLY A 91 -2.37 -9.76 5.96
N GLU A 92 -3.11 -10.56 5.21
CA GLU A 92 -3.32 -10.51 3.78
C GLU A 92 -4.33 -9.39 3.52
N LYS A 93 -4.01 -8.44 2.65
CA LYS A 93 -4.98 -8.19 1.60
C LYS A 93 -5.18 -9.55 0.95
N SER A 94 -6.35 -10.15 1.13
CA SER A 94 -6.58 -11.48 0.59
C SER A 94 -6.41 -11.43 -0.92
N ALA A 95 -6.11 -12.56 -1.57
CA ALA A 95 -6.17 -12.65 -3.04
C ALA A 95 -7.51 -12.11 -3.61
N LEU A 96 -8.57 -12.11 -2.79
CA LEU A 96 -9.85 -11.46 -3.07
C LEU A 96 -9.77 -9.92 -3.10
N ASP A 97 -9.11 -9.30 -2.12
CA ASP A 97 -8.91 -7.84 -2.09
C ASP A 97 -8.02 -7.38 -3.25
N ASP A 98 -6.98 -8.15 -3.58
CA ASP A 98 -6.15 -7.89 -4.74
C ASP A 98 -6.95 -7.99 -6.05
N ALA A 99 -7.86 -8.96 -6.14
CA ALA A 99 -8.74 -9.10 -7.29
C ALA A 99 -9.71 -7.91 -7.41
N ASP A 100 -10.23 -7.40 -6.30
CA ASP A 100 -11.07 -6.21 -6.27
C ASP A 100 -10.29 -4.96 -6.69
N ASP A 101 -9.06 -4.78 -6.20
CA ASP A 101 -8.21 -3.67 -6.60
C ASP A 101 -7.81 -3.75 -8.08
N HIS A 102 -7.50 -4.94 -8.60
CA HIS A 102 -7.31 -5.16 -10.03
C HIS A 102 -8.56 -4.76 -10.84
N ALA A 103 -9.76 -5.16 -10.39
CA ALA A 103 -11.01 -4.81 -11.06
C ALA A 103 -11.27 -3.30 -11.04
N ARG A 104 -10.95 -2.60 -9.95
CA ARG A 104 -11.07 -1.14 -9.82
C ARG A 104 -10.12 -0.41 -10.77
N ILE A 105 -8.85 -0.84 -10.86
CA ILE A 105 -7.87 -0.30 -11.80
C ILE A 105 -8.38 -0.44 -13.24
N LEU A 106 -8.76 -1.66 -13.63
CA LEU A 106 -9.21 -1.93 -15.00
C LEU A 106 -10.50 -1.18 -15.34
N THR A 107 -11.45 -1.07 -14.40
CA THR A 107 -12.69 -0.31 -14.60
C THR A 107 -12.43 1.18 -14.80
N LEU A 108 -11.53 1.78 -14.02
CA LEU A 108 -11.12 3.17 -14.18
C LEU A 108 -10.51 3.42 -15.56
N LEU A 109 -9.53 2.59 -15.94
CA LEU A 109 -8.85 2.72 -17.23
C LEU A 109 -9.80 2.47 -18.41
N TYR A 110 -10.75 1.54 -18.27
CA TYR A 110 -11.82 1.30 -19.24
C TYR A 110 -12.72 2.53 -19.41
N SER A 111 -13.16 3.17 -18.32
CA SER A 111 -13.94 4.41 -18.38
C SER A 111 -13.18 5.50 -19.13
N LYS A 112 -11.88 5.66 -18.84
CA LYS A 112 -11.03 6.65 -19.50
C LYS A 112 -10.82 6.36 -20.99
N ARG A 113 -10.68 5.09 -21.37
CA ARG A 113 -10.59 4.69 -22.79
C ARG A 113 -11.89 4.94 -23.56
N ARG A 114 -13.05 4.88 -22.89
CA ARG A 114 -14.35 5.26 -23.48
C ARG A 114 -14.52 6.76 -23.66
N GLU A 115 -13.98 7.56 -22.75
CA GLU A 115 -13.98 9.03 -22.85
C GLU A 115 -13.04 9.52 -23.96
N SER A 116 -11.90 8.84 -24.17
CA SER A 116 -10.91 9.22 -25.18
C SER A 116 -10.21 7.99 -25.77
N ALA A 117 -10.52 7.65 -27.01
CA ALA A 117 -9.97 6.45 -27.66
C ALA A 117 -8.43 6.52 -27.86
N GLN A 118 -7.91 7.69 -28.23
CA GLN A 118 -6.49 7.87 -28.57
C GLN A 118 -5.61 8.23 -27.36
N ASN A 119 -6.14 8.96 -26.37
CA ASN A 119 -5.37 9.43 -25.20
C ASN A 119 -6.07 9.04 -23.88
N ALA A 120 -5.95 7.78 -23.50
CA ALA A 120 -6.59 7.20 -22.31
C ALA A 120 -5.63 6.94 -21.15
N GLY A 121 -4.45 7.57 -21.17
CA GLY A 121 -3.43 7.39 -20.16
C GLY A 121 -3.85 8.01 -18.83
N VAL A 122 -3.73 7.26 -17.74
CA VAL A 122 -3.96 7.74 -16.37
C VAL A 122 -2.66 7.72 -15.60
N VAL A 123 -2.33 8.81 -14.91
CA VAL A 123 -1.12 8.89 -14.07
C VAL A 123 -1.26 7.94 -12.89
N GLY A 124 -0.24 7.11 -12.64
CA GLY A 124 -0.27 6.06 -11.59
C GLY A 124 -0.59 6.58 -10.20
N TYR A 125 -0.07 7.77 -9.84
CA TYR A 125 -0.36 8.43 -8.56
C TYR A 125 -1.86 8.59 -8.28
N TYR A 126 -2.68 8.96 -9.28
CA TYR A 126 -4.13 9.09 -9.08
C TYR A 126 -4.80 7.74 -8.82
N ILE A 127 -4.27 6.67 -9.40
CA ILE A 127 -4.80 5.31 -9.20
C ILE A 127 -4.42 4.83 -7.79
N GLN A 128 -3.19 5.08 -7.36
CA GLN A 128 -2.72 4.75 -6.02
C GLN A 128 -3.56 5.46 -4.94
N ASP A 129 -3.82 6.75 -5.10
CA ASP A 129 -4.68 7.54 -4.19
C ASP A 129 -6.12 7.02 -4.15
N MET A 130 -6.69 6.68 -5.31
CA MET A 130 -8.02 6.06 -5.39
C MET A 130 -8.09 4.73 -4.65
N LEU A 131 -7.06 3.89 -4.78
CA LEU A 131 -6.98 2.59 -4.12
C LEU A 131 -6.63 2.70 -2.63
N LYS A 132 -6.12 3.86 -2.18
CA LYS A 132 -5.58 4.08 -0.83
C LYS A 132 -4.56 3.01 -0.43
N CYS A 133 -3.71 2.61 -1.37
CA CYS A 133 -2.71 1.55 -1.19
C CYS A 133 -1.28 2.12 -1.07
N SER A 134 -0.40 1.36 -0.43
CA SER A 134 1.03 1.70 -0.37
C SER A 134 1.67 1.63 -1.76
N ASP A 135 2.85 2.24 -1.91
CA ASP A 135 3.63 2.19 -3.15
C ASP A 135 3.97 0.74 -3.55
N GLU A 136 4.33 -0.08 -2.57
CA GLU A 136 4.69 -1.49 -2.77
C GLU A 136 3.50 -2.33 -3.28
N HIS A 137 2.32 -2.15 -2.69
CA HIS A 137 1.10 -2.82 -3.17
C HIS A 137 0.71 -2.33 -4.57
N PHE A 138 0.81 -1.03 -4.82
CA PHE A 138 0.52 -0.49 -6.14
C PHE A 138 1.46 -1.04 -7.23
N GLU A 139 2.76 -1.15 -6.91
CA GLU A 139 3.75 -1.75 -7.82
C GLU A 139 3.46 -3.23 -8.07
N PHE A 140 3.00 -3.98 -7.06
CA PHE A 140 2.53 -5.36 -7.25
C PHE A 140 1.36 -5.44 -8.24
N HIS A 141 0.30 -4.66 -8.04
CA HIS A 141 -0.86 -4.65 -8.94
C HIS A 141 -0.47 -4.22 -10.36
N LYS A 142 0.38 -3.20 -10.47
CA LYS A 142 0.91 -2.72 -11.75
C LYS A 142 1.73 -3.79 -12.46
N TRP A 143 2.61 -4.49 -11.75
CA TRP A 143 3.39 -5.60 -12.27
C TRP A 143 2.47 -6.72 -12.77
N TYR A 144 1.54 -7.19 -11.93
CA TYR A 144 0.63 -8.27 -12.27
C TYR A 144 -0.22 -7.96 -13.52
N LEU A 145 -0.88 -6.79 -13.54
CA LEU A 145 -1.75 -6.40 -14.65
C LEU A 145 -0.98 -6.16 -15.95
N LYS A 146 0.27 -5.68 -15.86
CA LYS A 146 1.14 -5.50 -17.02
C LYS A 146 1.58 -6.86 -17.58
N GLU A 147 2.00 -7.79 -16.71
CA GLU A 147 2.48 -9.11 -17.13
C GLU A 147 1.34 -9.96 -17.72
N LYS A 148 0.11 -9.77 -17.23
CA LYS A 148 -1.11 -10.34 -17.84
C LYS A 148 -1.50 -9.69 -19.17
N GLY A 149 -0.86 -8.59 -19.56
CA GLY A 149 -1.16 -7.87 -20.80
C GLY A 149 -2.40 -6.99 -20.74
N PHE A 150 -2.99 -6.75 -19.56
CA PHE A 150 -4.23 -5.98 -19.42
C PHE A 150 -4.00 -4.46 -19.43
N ILE A 151 -2.81 -4.02 -19.01
CA ILE A 151 -2.42 -2.61 -19.03
C ILE A 151 -1.05 -2.44 -19.68
N VAL A 152 -0.79 -1.24 -20.18
CA VAL A 152 0.50 -0.83 -20.74
C VAL A 152 0.92 0.51 -20.12
N LEU A 153 2.24 0.67 -19.90
CA LEU A 153 2.83 1.95 -19.57
C LEU A 153 3.12 2.69 -20.88
N THR A 154 2.52 3.87 -21.05
CA THR A 154 2.76 4.73 -22.21
C THR A 154 4.13 5.40 -22.11
N GLU A 155 4.62 5.94 -23.23
CA GLU A 155 5.85 6.74 -23.28
C GLU A 155 5.81 7.98 -22.37
N GLN A 156 4.60 8.42 -22.00
CA GLN A 156 4.36 9.56 -21.10
C GLN A 156 4.32 9.17 -19.62
N GLY A 157 4.64 7.91 -19.28
CA GLY A 157 4.62 7.41 -17.90
C GLY A 157 3.22 7.21 -17.31
N THR A 158 2.19 7.14 -18.16
CA THR A 158 0.80 6.89 -17.75
C THR A 158 0.39 5.44 -18.01
N LEU A 159 -0.54 4.91 -17.23
CA LEU A 159 -1.12 3.59 -17.41
C LEU A 159 -2.34 3.66 -18.31
N ALA A 160 -2.43 2.77 -19.28
CA ALA A 160 -3.58 2.67 -20.17
C ALA A 160 -4.01 1.21 -20.34
N ILE A 161 -5.32 0.98 -20.44
CA ILE A 161 -5.86 -0.38 -20.67
C ILE A 161 -5.62 -0.83 -22.11
N THR A 162 -5.28 -2.10 -22.29
CA THR A 162 -5.13 -2.75 -23.60
C THR A 162 -6.46 -3.33 -24.08
N ILE A 163 -6.52 -3.82 -25.32
CA ILE A 163 -7.69 -4.53 -25.84
C ILE A 163 -8.00 -5.77 -24.97
N GLN A 164 -6.97 -6.52 -24.56
CA GLN A 164 -7.15 -7.69 -23.67
C GLN A 164 -7.73 -7.30 -22.30
N GLY A 165 -7.28 -6.19 -21.72
CA GLY A 165 -7.85 -5.68 -20.48
C GLY A 165 -9.32 -5.27 -20.64
N VAL A 166 -9.68 -4.68 -21.79
CA VAL A 166 -11.08 -4.32 -22.10
C VAL A 166 -11.95 -5.56 -22.20
N ASP A 167 -11.51 -6.59 -22.92
CA ASP A 167 -12.23 -7.87 -23.04
C ASP A 167 -12.45 -8.52 -21.68
N HIS A 168 -11.44 -8.46 -20.80
CA HIS A 168 -11.54 -8.97 -19.42
C HIS A 168 -12.62 -8.24 -18.61
N VAL A 169 -12.66 -6.91 -18.63
CA VAL A 169 -13.69 -6.11 -17.94
C VAL A 169 -15.10 -6.42 -18.46
N ILE A 170 -15.26 -6.56 -19.78
CA ILE A 170 -16.53 -6.92 -20.40
C ILE A 170 -16.97 -8.32 -19.97
N SER A 171 -16.04 -9.28 -19.91
CA SER A 171 -16.31 -10.64 -19.45
C SER A 171 -16.78 -10.65 -18.00
N MET A 172 -16.04 -10.00 -17.09
CA MET A 172 -16.42 -9.89 -15.67
C MET A 172 -17.82 -9.30 -15.50
N SER A 173 -18.13 -8.23 -16.23
CA SER A 173 -19.43 -7.56 -16.18
C SER A 173 -20.60 -8.44 -16.64
N ARG A 174 -20.36 -9.34 -17.61
CA ARG A 174 -21.37 -10.29 -18.10
C ARG A 174 -21.64 -11.39 -17.06
N THR A 175 -20.60 -11.89 -16.41
CA THR A 175 -20.71 -12.92 -15.36
C THR A 175 -21.50 -12.40 -14.15
N THR A 176 -21.18 -11.19 -13.66
CA THR A 176 -21.90 -10.58 -12.52
C THR A 176 -23.39 -10.35 -12.81
N LYS A 177 -23.74 -10.04 -14.07
CA LYS A 177 -25.15 -9.89 -14.48
C LYS A 177 -25.88 -11.23 -14.50
N ALA A 178 -25.22 -12.32 -14.92
CA ALA A 178 -25.80 -13.66 -14.95
C ALA A 178 -26.06 -14.23 -13.55
N GLU A 179 -25.13 -14.03 -12.61
CA GLU A 179 -25.27 -14.48 -11.22
C GLU A 179 -26.37 -13.72 -10.46
N ARG A 180 -26.48 -12.39 -10.65
CA ARG A 180 -27.55 -11.59 -10.04
C ARG A 180 -28.96 -12.01 -10.49
N LEU A 181 -29.10 -12.51 -11.72
CA LEU A 181 -30.38 -12.98 -12.26
C LEU A 181 -30.77 -14.37 -11.73
N GLN A 182 -29.83 -15.20 -11.29
CA GLN A 182 -30.11 -16.52 -10.71
C GLN A 182 -30.55 -16.41 -9.25
N ILE A 183 -29.99 -15.46 -8.48
CA ILE A 183 -30.36 -15.24 -7.07
C ILE A 183 -31.81 -14.74 -6.93
N THR A 184 -32.31 -13.97 -7.90
CA THR A 184 -33.69 -13.44 -7.86
C THR A 184 -34.75 -14.51 -8.16
N GLN A 185 -34.39 -15.66 -8.74
CA GLN A 185 -35.33 -16.75 -9.03
C GLN A 185 -35.47 -17.77 -7.89
N SER A 186 -34.60 -17.75 -6.86
CA SER A 186 -34.63 -18.70 -5.73
C SER A 186 -35.28 -18.18 -4.45
N THR A 187 -35.73 -16.93 -4.41
CA THR A 187 -36.47 -16.36 -3.27
C THR A 187 -37.94 -16.14 -3.63
N ASP A 188 -38.69 -17.22 -3.80
CA ASP A 188 -40.15 -17.22 -3.71
C ASP A 188 -40.59 -18.26 -2.67
N PRO A 189 -40.96 -17.85 -1.44
CA PRO A 189 -41.58 -18.74 -0.48
C PRO A 189 -43.02 -18.30 -0.21
N ARG A 190 -43.94 -18.44 -1.18
CA ARG A 190 -45.40 -18.49 -0.91
C ARG A 190 -46.15 -19.41 -1.87
N GLY A 191 -46.12 -20.71 -1.55
CA GLY A 191 -47.25 -21.62 -1.72
C GLY A 191 -47.83 -21.93 -0.35
#